data_AF-A0A964PR68-F1
#
_entry.id   AF-A0A964PR68-F1
#
_cell.length_a   1.000
_cell.length_b   1.000
_cell.length_c   1.000
_cell.angle_alpha   90.00
_cell.angle_beta   90.00
_cell.angle_gamma   90.00
#
_symmetry.space_group_name_H-M   'P 1'
#
loop_
_entity.id
_entity.type
_entity.pdbx_description
1 polymer ?
#
loop_
_entity_poly.entity_id
_entity_poly.type
_entity_poly.pdbx_seq_one_letter_code
_entity_poly.pdbx_strand_id
1 'polypeptide(L)'
;METDVLAIKEKGSTALQTAQGLTIGDNDGFTMAGAFRDSLRAISAEIDATFDGPISAAFKTHVEIVSAKKLHSLPVEEAARVVKNKMIAWDYEQKRLRQLEQARLDRCSRERAEAEALTLALELEKAGLKEEAAQVIEEPIRAEVVLAPNLTPKIDGFSYRSSWRFKITDEALLPRAFLIPDDKKIGAMVRALKAATNIPGVLVIEDKV
;
A
#
# COMPACT_ATOMS: atom_id res chain seq x y z
N MET A 1 -5.76 -19.14 -41.79
CA MET A 1 -6.03 -18.20 -40.67
C MET A 1 -7.04 -17.15 -41.06
N GLU A 2 -6.78 -16.20 -41.97
CA GLU A 2 -7.79 -15.17 -42.32
C GLU A 2 -9.09 -15.75 -42.91
N THR A 3 -8.98 -16.76 -43.76
CA THR A 3 -10.13 -17.48 -44.33
C THR A 3 -10.93 -18.26 -43.28
N ASP A 4 -10.24 -18.87 -42.31
CA ASP A 4 -10.85 -19.72 -41.28
C ASP A 4 -11.56 -18.86 -40.22
N VAL A 5 -10.96 -17.72 -39.85
CA VAL A 5 -11.56 -16.75 -38.92
C VAL A 5 -12.82 -16.11 -39.50
N LEU A 6 -12.84 -15.85 -40.82
CA LEU A 6 -14.02 -15.32 -41.50
C LEU A 6 -15.17 -16.34 -41.51
N ALA A 7 -14.88 -17.61 -41.79
CA ALA A 7 -15.85 -18.70 -41.74
C ALA A 7 -16.43 -18.92 -40.33
N ILE A 8 -15.58 -18.87 -39.29
CA ILE A 8 -16.01 -18.99 -37.89
C ILE A 8 -16.93 -17.82 -37.49
N LYS A 9 -16.59 -16.61 -37.93
CA LYS A 9 -17.42 -15.42 -37.70
C LYS A 9 -18.82 -15.57 -38.32
N GLU A 10 -18.90 -16.05 -39.55
CA GLU A 10 -20.18 -16.30 -40.25
C GLU A 10 -21.01 -17.41 -39.60
N LYS A 11 -20.37 -18.51 -39.16
CA LYS A 11 -21.02 -19.58 -38.38
C LYS A 11 -21.62 -19.03 -37.09
N GLY A 12 -20.86 -18.22 -36.35
CA GLY A 12 -21.32 -17.60 -35.10
C GLY A 12 -22.51 -16.66 -35.30
N SER A 13 -22.50 -15.80 -36.33
CA SER A 13 -23.63 -14.91 -36.62
C SER A 13 -24.88 -15.65 -37.05
N THR A 14 -24.74 -16.72 -37.85
CA THR A 14 -25.86 -17.54 -38.31
C THR A 14 -26.48 -18.33 -37.15
N ALA A 15 -25.64 -18.88 -36.28
CA ALA A 15 -26.06 -19.53 -35.04
C ALA A 15 -26.87 -18.57 -34.14
N LEU A 16 -26.43 -17.32 -33.99
CA LEU A 16 -27.15 -16.32 -33.22
C LEU A 16 -28.52 -16.00 -33.82
N GLN A 17 -28.60 -15.79 -35.14
CA GLN A 17 -29.87 -15.54 -35.83
C GLN A 17 -30.84 -16.71 -35.66
N THR A 18 -30.33 -17.94 -35.76
CA THR A 18 -31.12 -19.16 -35.57
C THR A 18 -31.64 -19.27 -34.14
N ALA A 19 -30.81 -18.94 -33.15
CA ALA A 19 -31.21 -18.93 -31.74
C ALA A 19 -32.30 -17.87 -31.46
N GLN A 20 -32.20 -16.69 -32.07
CA GLN A 20 -33.18 -15.61 -31.90
C GLN A 20 -34.54 -15.93 -32.54
N GLY A 21 -34.56 -16.72 -33.61
CA GLY A 21 -35.79 -17.18 -34.25
C GLY A 21 -36.41 -18.43 -33.61
N LEU A 22 -35.73 -19.07 -32.67
CA LEU A 22 -36.16 -20.34 -32.07
C LEU A 22 -37.27 -20.11 -31.03
N THR A 23 -38.45 -20.69 -31.28
CA THR A 23 -39.55 -20.71 -30.30
C THR A 23 -39.83 -22.16 -29.91
N ILE A 24 -39.86 -22.45 -28.60
CA ILE A 24 -40.10 -23.80 -28.08
C ILE A 24 -41.52 -23.85 -27.53
N GLY A 25 -42.43 -24.53 -28.25
CA GLY A 25 -43.84 -24.67 -27.88
C GLY A 25 -44.29 -26.10 -27.53
N ASP A 26 -43.44 -27.10 -27.81
CA ASP A 26 -43.75 -28.52 -27.69
C ASP A 26 -42.49 -29.35 -27.33
N ASN A 27 -42.69 -30.64 -27.03
CA ASN A 27 -41.59 -31.55 -26.68
C ASN A 27 -40.62 -31.78 -27.86
N ASP A 28 -41.12 -31.79 -29.09
CA ASP A 28 -40.29 -31.96 -30.28
C ASP A 28 -39.37 -30.73 -30.47
N GLY A 29 -39.90 -29.51 -30.28
CA GLY A 29 -39.13 -28.27 -30.26
C GLY A 29 -38.07 -28.23 -29.15
N PHE A 30 -38.35 -28.81 -27.98
CA PHE A 30 -37.35 -28.92 -26.90
C PHE A 30 -36.19 -29.85 -27.29
N THR A 31 -36.46 -30.98 -27.94
CA THR A 31 -35.40 -31.89 -28.39
C THR A 31 -34.56 -31.30 -29.53
N MET A 32 -35.19 -30.59 -30.47
CA MET A 32 -34.50 -29.84 -31.53
C MET A 32 -33.62 -28.72 -30.96
N ALA A 33 -34.10 -28.01 -29.94
CA ALA A 33 -33.31 -27.01 -29.23
C ALA A 33 -32.08 -27.63 -28.53
N GLY A 34 -32.23 -28.83 -27.98
CA GLY A 34 -31.12 -29.61 -27.40
C GLY A 34 -30.05 -29.95 -28.44
N ALA A 35 -30.44 -30.48 -29.60
CA ALA A 35 -29.50 -30.78 -30.69
C ALA A 35 -28.82 -29.51 -31.24
N PHE A 36 -29.57 -28.42 -31.36
CA PHE A 36 -29.01 -27.12 -31.76
C PHE A 36 -27.98 -26.60 -30.74
N ARG A 37 -28.26 -26.71 -29.44
CA ARG A 37 -27.30 -26.36 -28.38
C ARG A 37 -25.99 -27.15 -28.51
N ASP A 38 -26.06 -28.45 -28.85
CA ASP A 38 -24.85 -29.25 -29.04
C ASP A 38 -24.05 -28.81 -30.28
N SER A 39 -24.73 -28.35 -31.34
CA SER A 39 -24.05 -27.72 -32.49
C SER A 39 -23.33 -26.42 -32.11
N LEU A 40 -23.90 -25.62 -31.19
CA LEU A 40 -23.23 -24.42 -30.68
C LEU A 40 -21.96 -24.77 -29.92
N ARG A 41 -21.98 -25.84 -29.12
CA ARG A 41 -20.79 -26.34 -28.41
C ARG A 41 -19.68 -26.73 -29.39
N ALA A 42 -20.03 -27.35 -30.52
CA ALA A 42 -19.05 -27.70 -31.55
C ALA A 42 -18.42 -26.45 -32.19
N ILE A 43 -19.22 -25.41 -32.48
CA ILE A 43 -18.71 -24.12 -32.99
C ILE A 43 -17.77 -23.47 -31.96
N SER A 44 -18.12 -23.50 -30.67
CA SER A 44 -17.23 -23.02 -29.59
C SER A 44 -15.90 -23.77 -29.55
N ALA A 45 -15.92 -25.10 -29.68
CA ALA A 45 -14.68 -25.88 -29.72
C ALA A 45 -13.80 -25.56 -30.95
N GLU A 46 -14.41 -25.26 -32.10
CA GLU A 46 -13.70 -24.84 -33.32
C GLU A 46 -13.04 -23.44 -33.14
N ILE A 47 -13.73 -22.53 -32.44
CA ILE A 47 -13.17 -21.23 -32.05
C ILE A 47 -11.94 -21.43 -31.17
N ASP A 48 -12.08 -22.20 -30.08
CA ASP A 48 -10.99 -22.44 -29.13
C ASP A 48 -9.78 -23.07 -29.84
N ALA A 49 -9.98 -24.10 -30.65
CA ALA A 49 -8.91 -24.75 -31.40
C ALA A 49 -8.16 -23.80 -32.35
N THR A 50 -8.86 -22.81 -32.91
CA THR A 50 -8.27 -21.83 -33.84
C THR A 50 -7.43 -20.78 -33.11
N PHE A 51 -7.87 -20.34 -31.93
CA PHE A 51 -7.25 -19.22 -31.21
C PHE A 51 -6.30 -19.65 -30.08
N ASP A 52 -6.48 -20.81 -29.46
CA ASP A 52 -5.66 -21.26 -28.33
C ASP A 52 -4.17 -21.38 -28.69
N GLY A 53 -3.87 -21.86 -29.89
CA GLY A 53 -2.49 -21.98 -30.39
C GLY A 53 -1.79 -20.61 -30.47
N PRO A 54 -2.30 -19.66 -31.26
CA PRO A 54 -1.78 -18.30 -31.34
C PRO A 54 -1.74 -17.56 -30.00
N ILE A 55 -2.78 -17.70 -29.16
CA ILE A 55 -2.82 -17.10 -27.82
C ILE A 55 -1.70 -17.65 -26.96
N SER A 56 -1.55 -18.98 -26.89
CA SER A 56 -0.48 -19.62 -26.13
C SER A 56 0.91 -19.24 -26.65
N ALA A 57 1.10 -19.15 -27.97
CA ALA A 57 2.37 -18.72 -28.56
C ALA A 57 2.70 -17.26 -28.16
N ALA A 58 1.75 -16.34 -28.30
CA ALA A 58 1.92 -14.94 -27.90
C ALA A 58 2.17 -14.80 -26.39
N PHE A 59 1.47 -15.59 -25.57
CA PHE A 59 1.67 -15.59 -24.12
C PHE A 59 3.07 -16.09 -23.75
N LYS A 60 3.57 -17.16 -24.38
CA LYS A 60 4.96 -17.62 -24.18
C LYS A 60 5.97 -16.53 -24.50
N THR A 61 5.85 -15.89 -25.66
CA THR A 61 6.73 -14.78 -26.05
C THR A 61 6.62 -13.60 -25.08
N HIS A 62 5.41 -13.26 -24.62
CA HIS A 62 5.22 -12.22 -23.60
C HIS A 62 5.94 -12.56 -22.30
N VAL A 63 5.77 -13.79 -21.78
CA VAL A 63 6.43 -14.26 -20.56
C VAL A 63 7.95 -14.24 -20.71
N GLU A 64 8.47 -14.70 -21.85
CA GLU A 64 9.91 -14.67 -22.15
C GLU A 64 10.45 -13.24 -22.15
N ILE A 65 9.81 -12.30 -22.87
CA ILE A 65 10.23 -10.90 -22.91
C ILE A 65 10.15 -10.26 -21.51
N VAL A 66 9.09 -10.52 -20.76
CA VAL A 66 8.93 -10.00 -19.39
C VAL A 66 10.00 -10.57 -18.48
N SER A 67 10.34 -11.85 -18.61
CA SER A 67 11.42 -12.48 -17.84
C SER A 67 12.79 -11.91 -18.18
N ALA A 68 13.10 -11.71 -19.47
CA ALA A 68 14.34 -11.07 -19.92
C ALA A 68 14.44 -9.62 -19.40
N LYS A 69 13.35 -8.85 -19.49
CA LYS A 69 13.29 -7.50 -18.91
C LYS A 69 13.55 -7.52 -17.42
N LYS A 70 12.92 -8.44 -16.67
CA LYS A 70 13.13 -8.59 -15.22
C LYS A 70 14.57 -8.96 -14.89
N LEU A 71 15.18 -9.87 -15.64
CA LEU A 71 16.57 -10.28 -15.43
C LEU A 71 17.53 -9.07 -15.46
N HIS A 72 17.28 -8.11 -16.35
CA HIS A 72 18.08 -6.90 -16.45
C HIS A 72 17.62 -5.78 -15.51
N SER A 73 16.32 -5.67 -15.21
CA SER A 73 15.81 -4.61 -14.33
C SER A 73 16.11 -4.88 -12.86
N LEU A 74 16.07 -6.14 -12.41
CA LEU A 74 16.26 -6.52 -11.01
C LEU A 74 17.60 -6.03 -10.43
N PRO A 75 18.78 -6.25 -11.05
CA PRO A 75 20.03 -5.75 -10.51
C PRO A 75 20.09 -4.21 -10.41
N VAL A 76 19.46 -3.51 -11.36
CA VAL A 76 19.40 -2.04 -11.36
C VAL A 76 18.49 -1.53 -10.25
N GLU A 77 17.31 -2.15 -10.08
CA GLU A 77 16.38 -1.87 -9.00
C GLU A 77 17.02 -2.14 -7.63
N GLU A 78 17.75 -3.24 -7.49
CA GLU A 78 18.49 -3.59 -6.28
C GLU A 78 19.62 -2.59 -5.99
N ALA A 79 20.41 -2.22 -7.00
CA ALA A 79 21.46 -1.21 -6.86
C ALA A 79 20.87 0.15 -6.44
N ALA A 80 19.79 0.58 -7.08
CA ALA A 80 19.07 1.80 -6.72
C ALA A 80 18.56 1.76 -5.28
N ARG A 81 18.01 0.61 -4.83
CA ARG A 81 17.58 0.39 -3.45
C ARG A 81 18.76 0.48 -2.47
N VAL A 82 19.90 -0.13 -2.79
CA VAL A 82 21.11 -0.08 -1.95
C VAL A 82 21.62 1.35 -1.81
N VAL A 83 21.73 2.08 -2.92
CA VAL A 83 22.17 3.49 -2.91
C VAL A 83 21.19 4.35 -2.10
N LYS A 84 19.88 4.19 -2.32
CA LYS A 84 18.86 4.91 -1.56
C LYS A 84 18.98 4.66 -0.05
N ASN A 85 19.18 3.40 0.37
CA ASN A 85 19.34 3.06 1.78
C ASN A 85 20.61 3.70 2.39
N LYS A 86 21.73 3.73 1.64
CA LYS A 86 22.95 4.42 2.07
C LYS A 86 22.74 5.93 2.23
N MET A 87 22.01 6.55 1.31
CA MET A 87 21.66 7.98 1.41
C MET A 87 20.78 8.26 2.63
N ILE A 88 19.79 7.41 2.92
CA ILE A 88 18.94 7.54 4.12
C ILE A 88 19.77 7.39 5.40
N ALA A 89 20.67 6.39 5.45
CA ALA A 89 21.54 6.18 6.60
C ALA A 89 22.46 7.37 6.86
N TRP A 90 23.03 7.95 5.79
CA TRP A 90 23.83 9.17 5.89
C TRP A 90 23.01 10.36 6.38
N ASP A 91 21.82 10.61 5.83
CA ASP A 91 20.94 11.70 6.28
C ASP A 91 20.56 11.55 7.76
N TYR A 92 20.30 10.32 8.21
CA TYR A 92 20.04 10.04 9.62
C TYR A 92 21.25 10.36 10.51
N GLU A 93 22.45 9.94 10.11
CA GLU A 93 23.67 10.24 10.87
C GLU A 93 23.97 11.75 10.89
N GLN A 94 23.77 12.45 9.77
CA GLN A 94 23.92 13.90 9.72
C GLN A 94 22.92 14.62 10.61
N LYS A 95 21.67 14.15 10.70
CA LYS A 95 20.69 14.68 11.65
C LYS A 95 21.09 14.42 13.09
N ARG A 96 21.61 13.23 13.40
CA ARG A 96 22.11 12.88 14.73
C ARG A 96 23.28 13.78 15.14
N LEU A 97 24.27 13.95 14.26
CA LEU A 97 25.41 14.85 14.50
C LEU A 97 24.95 16.30 14.70
N ARG A 98 23.99 16.77 13.91
CA ARG A 98 23.40 18.11 14.08
C ARG A 98 22.72 18.26 15.44
N GLN A 99 21.97 17.26 15.89
CA GLN A 99 21.32 17.32 17.20
C GLN A 99 22.34 17.37 18.36
N LEU A 100 23.44 16.61 18.25
CA LEU A 100 24.53 16.66 19.22
C LEU A 100 25.22 18.01 19.24
N GLU A 101 25.53 18.57 18.06
CA GLU A 101 26.15 19.89 17.97
C GLU A 101 25.20 20.99 18.44
N GLN A 102 23.91 20.90 18.12
CA GLN A 102 22.89 21.82 18.62
C GLN A 102 22.82 21.77 20.16
N ALA A 103 22.78 20.58 20.76
CA ALA A 103 22.78 20.44 22.21
C ALA A 103 24.04 21.02 22.86
N ARG A 104 25.20 20.92 22.19
CA ARG A 104 26.44 21.54 22.64
C ARG A 104 26.38 23.07 22.57
N LEU A 105 25.90 23.61 21.45
CA LEU A 105 25.74 25.05 21.26
C LEU A 105 24.74 25.65 22.25
N ASP A 106 23.60 24.99 22.47
CA ASP A 106 22.58 25.39 23.44
C ASP A 106 23.16 25.40 24.86
N ARG A 107 23.97 24.38 25.21
CA ARG A 107 24.64 24.34 26.51
C ARG A 107 25.65 25.47 26.67
N CYS A 108 26.54 25.69 25.69
CA CYS A 108 27.51 26.78 25.76
C CYS A 108 26.84 28.17 25.79
N SER A 109 25.73 28.35 25.08
CA SER A 109 24.96 29.59 25.09
C SER A 109 24.33 29.84 26.47
N ARG A 110 23.75 28.81 27.09
CA ARG A 110 23.23 28.89 28.47
C ARG A 110 24.32 29.20 29.48
N GLU A 111 25.44 28.49 29.44
CA GLU A 111 26.57 28.73 30.35
C GLU A 111 27.12 30.16 30.22
N ARG A 112 27.15 30.72 29.01
CA ARG A 112 27.53 32.13 28.78
C ARG A 112 26.50 33.11 29.35
N ALA A 113 25.23 32.90 29.05
CA ALA A 113 24.16 33.77 29.55
C ALA A 113 24.05 33.74 31.07
N GLU A 114 24.26 32.57 31.70
CA GLU A 114 24.34 32.42 33.15
C GLU A 114 25.56 33.14 33.73
N ALA A 115 26.74 33.00 33.10
CA ALA A 115 27.94 33.71 33.53
C ALA A 115 27.75 35.24 33.44
N GLU A 116 27.17 35.74 32.36
CA GLU A 116 26.89 37.17 32.15
C GLU A 116 25.89 37.71 33.18
N ALA A 117 24.79 36.99 33.42
CA ALA A 117 23.81 37.35 34.45
C ALA A 117 24.42 37.38 35.86
N LEU A 118 25.26 36.39 36.19
CA LEU A 118 25.97 36.35 37.47
C LEU A 118 26.98 37.50 37.61
N THR A 119 27.73 37.83 36.55
CA THR A 119 28.65 38.97 36.57
C THR A 119 27.91 40.29 36.76
N LEU A 120 26.78 40.49 36.08
CA LEU A 120 25.95 41.68 36.20
C LEU A 120 25.36 41.81 37.62
N ALA A 121 24.84 40.72 38.19
CA ALA A 121 24.33 40.71 39.56
C ALA A 121 25.43 41.05 40.59
N LEU A 122 26.64 40.51 40.43
CA LEU A 122 27.78 40.82 41.29
C LEU A 122 28.23 42.29 41.17
N GLU A 123 28.17 42.88 39.98
CA GLU A 123 28.47 44.29 39.76
C GLU A 123 27.44 45.21 40.42
N LEU A 124 26.15 44.88 40.30
CA LEU A 124 25.05 45.60 40.97
C LEU A 124 25.13 45.50 42.49
N GLU A 125 25.47 44.33 43.03
CA GLU A 125 25.65 44.14 44.47
C GLU A 125 26.82 44.99 45.00
N LYS A 126 27.95 45.03 44.28
CA LYS A 126 29.12 45.87 44.63
C LYS A 126 28.80 47.36 44.54
N ALA A 127 27.90 47.77 43.65
CA ALA A 127 27.40 49.13 43.54
C ALA A 127 26.36 49.49 44.64
N GLY A 128 25.97 48.53 45.49
CA GLY A 128 25.02 48.73 46.58
C GLY A 128 23.54 48.56 46.18
N LEU A 129 23.26 48.18 44.92
CA LEU A 129 21.92 48.03 44.36
C LEU A 129 21.42 46.59 44.55
N LYS A 130 21.17 46.21 45.81
CA LYS A 130 20.84 44.82 46.19
C LYS A 130 19.50 44.31 45.62
N GLU A 131 18.51 45.18 45.51
CA GLU A 131 17.19 44.79 44.94
C GLU A 131 17.28 44.53 43.43
N GLU A 132 18.07 45.31 42.71
CA GLU A 132 18.30 45.13 41.26
C GLU A 132 19.15 43.88 40.99
N ALA A 133 20.16 43.61 41.82
CA ALA A 133 20.93 42.37 41.75
C ALA A 133 20.05 41.11 41.96
N ALA A 134 19.08 41.17 42.88
CA ALA A 134 18.14 40.08 43.10
C ALA A 134 17.19 39.87 41.90
N GLN A 135 16.72 40.96 41.28
CA GLN A 135 15.88 40.89 40.08
C GLN A 135 16.61 40.22 38.90
N VAL A 136 17.89 40.52 38.68
CA VAL A 136 18.69 39.90 37.60
C VAL A 136 18.86 38.39 37.79
N ILE A 137 18.92 37.91 39.03
CA ILE A 137 19.02 36.47 39.35
C ILE A 137 17.66 35.77 39.22
N GLU A 138 16.58 36.46 39.57
CA GLU A 138 15.22 35.92 39.53
C GLU A 138 14.63 35.90 38.12
N GLU A 139 15.08 36.80 37.24
CA GLU A 139 14.63 36.84 35.85
C GLU A 139 15.12 35.60 35.06
N PRO A 140 14.24 34.93 34.29
CA PRO A 140 14.63 33.75 33.51
C PRO A 140 15.67 34.13 32.44
N ILE A 141 16.86 33.57 32.58
CA ILE A 141 18.00 33.77 31.68
C ILE A 141 17.65 33.25 30.28
N ARG A 142 17.60 34.17 29.31
CA ARG A 142 17.33 33.85 27.90
C ARG A 142 18.65 33.72 27.14
N ALA A 143 19.06 32.47 26.93
CA ALA A 143 20.21 32.16 26.08
C ALA A 143 19.89 32.40 24.59
N GLU A 144 20.84 32.95 23.84
CA GLU A 144 20.72 33.11 22.39
C GLU A 144 20.70 31.73 21.69
N VAL A 145 19.78 31.54 20.76
CA VAL A 145 19.67 30.28 20.01
C VAL A 145 20.65 30.29 18.83
N VAL A 146 21.74 29.55 18.95
CA VAL A 146 22.71 29.35 17.86
C VAL A 146 22.37 28.07 17.11
N LEU A 147 21.96 28.18 15.85
CA LEU A 147 21.55 27.03 15.03
C LEU A 147 22.74 26.35 14.35
N ALA A 148 22.85 25.03 14.51
CA ALA A 148 23.80 24.22 13.78
C ALA A 148 23.45 24.18 12.27
N PRO A 149 24.44 24.31 11.37
CA PRO A 149 24.20 24.38 9.92
C PRO A 149 23.70 23.05 9.33
N ASN A 150 22.93 23.16 8.25
CA ASN A 150 22.45 21.99 7.51
C ASN A 150 23.51 21.52 6.50
N LEU A 151 24.14 20.37 6.78
CA LEU A 151 25.23 19.81 5.97
C LEU A 151 24.76 18.91 4.81
N THR A 152 23.47 18.55 4.77
CA THR A 152 22.92 17.66 3.73
C THR A 152 22.28 18.46 2.60
N PRO A 153 22.73 18.32 1.34
CA PRO A 153 22.10 18.97 0.20
C PRO A 153 20.71 18.38 -0.08
N LYS A 154 19.76 19.23 -0.46
CA LYS A 154 18.42 18.79 -0.88
C LYS A 154 18.50 18.32 -2.34
N ILE A 155 18.14 17.07 -2.59
CA ILE A 155 18.14 16.46 -3.91
C ILE A 155 16.69 16.30 -4.36
N ASP A 156 16.35 16.85 -5.53
CA ASP A 156 15.00 16.70 -6.10
C ASP A 156 14.71 15.23 -6.44
N GLY A 157 13.48 14.79 -6.11
CA GLY A 157 13.06 13.39 -6.26
C GLY A 157 13.52 12.44 -5.15
N PHE A 158 14.42 12.87 -4.25
CA PHE A 158 14.79 12.09 -3.08
C PHE A 158 13.79 12.31 -1.93
N SER A 159 12.84 11.37 -1.80
CA SER A 159 11.96 11.29 -0.64
C SER A 159 11.93 9.88 -0.06
N TYR A 160 11.73 9.82 1.25
CA TYR A 160 11.47 8.60 1.98
C TYR A 160 10.32 8.84 2.96
N ARG A 161 9.50 7.81 3.17
CA ARG A 161 8.39 7.84 4.12
C ARG A 161 8.76 7.01 5.34
N SER A 162 8.37 7.49 6.52
CA SER A 162 8.41 6.67 7.73
C SER A 162 7.24 5.69 7.69
N SER A 163 7.53 4.39 7.64
CA SER A 163 6.52 3.35 7.82
C SER A 163 6.52 2.90 9.29
N TRP A 164 5.39 3.08 9.95
CA TRP A 164 5.18 2.62 11.32
C TRP A 164 4.57 1.23 11.28
N ARG A 165 5.18 0.28 11.99
CA ARG A 165 4.67 -1.08 12.15
C ARG A 165 4.34 -1.30 13.62
N PHE A 166 3.30 -2.07 13.87
CA PHE A 166 2.91 -2.49 15.21
C PHE A 166 2.97 -4.02 15.31
N LYS A 167 3.17 -4.52 16.52
CA LYS A 167 3.04 -5.93 16.86
C LYS A 167 1.96 -6.01 17.93
N ILE A 168 0.97 -6.86 17.73
CA ILE A 168 -0.03 -7.13 18.76
C ILE A 168 0.66 -7.94 19.85
N THR A 169 0.65 -7.42 21.07
CA THR A 169 1.22 -8.08 22.25
C THR A 169 0.20 -8.96 22.94
N ASP A 170 -1.06 -8.52 22.99
CA ASP A 170 -2.20 -9.26 23.53
C ASP A 170 -3.45 -8.93 22.71
N GLU A 171 -4.12 -9.97 22.20
CA GLU A 171 -5.33 -9.85 21.40
C GLU A 171 -6.58 -9.56 22.25
N ALA A 172 -6.59 -9.99 23.53
CA ALA A 172 -7.76 -9.84 24.40
C ALA A 172 -8.00 -8.37 24.81
N LEU A 173 -6.94 -7.56 24.82
CA LEU A 173 -7.01 -6.13 25.10
C LEU A 173 -7.37 -5.31 23.85
N LEU A 174 -7.47 -5.93 22.67
CA LEU A 174 -7.75 -5.22 21.43
C LEU A 174 -9.23 -4.75 21.41
N PRO A 175 -9.51 -3.45 21.25
CA PRO A 175 -10.88 -2.97 21.16
C PRO A 175 -11.63 -3.60 19.98
N ARG A 176 -12.92 -3.87 20.14
CA ARG A 176 -13.76 -4.49 19.10
C ARG A 176 -13.81 -3.72 17.78
N ALA A 177 -13.51 -2.42 17.80
CA ALA A 177 -13.39 -1.59 16.60
C ALA A 177 -12.25 -2.03 15.65
N PHE A 178 -11.23 -2.72 16.16
CA PHE A 178 -10.09 -3.20 15.38
C PHE A 178 -10.20 -4.70 15.03
N LEU A 179 -11.27 -5.37 15.49
CA LEU A 179 -11.53 -6.79 15.23
C LEU A 179 -12.48 -6.94 14.04
N ILE A 180 -12.13 -7.78 13.08
CA ILE A 180 -12.97 -8.09 11.92
C ILE A 180 -13.55 -9.50 12.10
N PRO A 181 -14.88 -9.68 11.94
CA PRO A 181 -15.50 -11.00 11.93
C PRO A 181 -14.95 -11.90 10.82
N ASP A 182 -14.84 -13.21 11.08
CA ASP A 182 -14.37 -14.19 10.09
C ASP A 182 -15.52 -14.65 9.19
N ASP A 183 -15.70 -13.96 8.06
CA ASP A 183 -16.76 -14.24 7.08
C ASP A 183 -16.73 -15.68 6.56
N LYS A 184 -15.55 -16.30 6.46
CA LYS A 184 -15.43 -17.68 5.96
C LYS A 184 -16.01 -18.67 6.95
N LYS A 185 -15.71 -18.52 8.24
CA LYS A 185 -16.28 -19.37 9.28
C LYS A 185 -17.78 -19.15 9.43
N ILE A 186 -18.22 -17.89 9.38
CA ILE A 186 -19.64 -17.54 9.40
C ILE A 186 -20.35 -18.21 8.21
N GLY A 187 -19.85 -18.03 6.99
CA GLY A 187 -20.43 -18.62 5.78
C GLY A 187 -20.37 -20.15 5.74
N ALA A 188 -19.36 -20.78 6.36
CA ALA A 188 -19.32 -22.23 6.54
C ALA A 188 -20.45 -22.71 7.46
N MET A 189 -20.67 -22.02 8.59
CA MET A 189 -21.75 -22.33 9.52
C MET A 189 -23.12 -22.12 8.88
N VAL A 190 -23.31 -21.02 8.15
CA VAL A 190 -24.57 -20.71 7.42
C VAL A 190 -24.90 -21.77 6.38
N ARG A 191 -23.91 -22.26 5.61
CA ARG A 191 -24.14 -23.33 4.63
C ARG A 191 -24.45 -24.67 5.28
N ALA A 192 -23.84 -24.96 6.43
CA ALA A 192 -24.06 -26.20 7.16
C ALA A 192 -25.44 -26.24 7.84
N LEU A 193 -25.84 -25.16 8.50
CA LEU A 193 -27.05 -25.08 9.30
C LEU A 193 -28.25 -24.49 8.54
N LYS A 194 -28.01 -23.76 7.44
CA LYS A 194 -29.04 -23.12 6.59
C LYS A 194 -30.03 -22.32 7.44
N ALA A 195 -31.34 -22.60 7.32
CA ALA A 195 -32.40 -21.95 8.07
C ALA A 195 -32.30 -22.15 9.60
N ALA A 196 -31.53 -23.12 10.09
CA ALA A 196 -31.31 -23.37 11.51
C ALA A 196 -30.13 -22.57 12.10
N THR A 197 -29.48 -21.70 11.33
CA THR A 197 -28.34 -20.90 11.82
C THR A 197 -28.79 -19.82 12.81
N ASN A 198 -28.30 -19.87 14.05
CA ASN A 198 -28.56 -18.86 15.08
C ASN A 198 -27.27 -18.16 15.52
N ILE A 199 -26.74 -17.26 14.68
CA ILE A 199 -25.62 -16.39 15.02
C ILE A 199 -26.17 -14.99 15.26
N PRO A 200 -26.07 -14.44 16.49
CA PRO A 200 -26.53 -13.09 16.77
C PRO A 200 -25.89 -12.06 15.84
N GLY A 201 -26.72 -11.30 15.13
CA GLY A 201 -26.28 -10.26 14.17
C GLY A 201 -26.04 -10.73 12.73
N VAL A 202 -26.35 -11.98 12.38
CA VAL A 202 -26.26 -12.51 11.01
C VAL A 202 -27.64 -12.93 10.49
N LEU A 203 -28.01 -12.47 9.29
CA LEU A 203 -29.25 -12.85 8.59
C LEU A 203 -28.92 -13.83 7.45
N VAL A 204 -29.67 -14.92 7.32
CA VAL A 204 -29.48 -15.94 6.28
C VAL A 204 -30.56 -15.80 5.20
N ILE A 205 -30.15 -15.82 3.92
CA ILE A 205 -31.02 -15.67 2.73
C ILE A 205 -30.75 -16.83 1.76
N GLU A 206 -31.78 -17.33 1.09
CA GLU A 206 -31.71 -18.40 0.07
C GLU A 206 -32.04 -17.85 -1.32
N ASP A 207 -31.11 -17.98 -2.28
CA ASP A 207 -31.29 -17.61 -3.70
C ASP A 207 -31.26 -18.88 -4.59
N LYS A 208 -32.15 -18.94 -5.60
CA LYS A 208 -32.17 -20.00 -6.63
C LYS A 208 -31.53 -19.49 -7.93
N VAL A 209 -30.55 -20.23 -8.46
CA VAL A 209 -29.76 -19.91 -9.67
C VAL A 209 -29.97 -20.98 -10.73
#